data_AF-A0A1V4DE67-F1
#
_entry.id   AF-A0A1V4DE67-F1
#
_cell.length_a   1.000
_cell.length_b   1.000
_cell.length_c   1.000
_cell.angle_alpha   90.00
_cell.angle_beta   90.00
_cell.angle_gamma   90.00
#
_symmetry.space_group_name_H-M   'P 1'
#
loop_
_entity.id
_entity.type
_entity.pdbx_description
1 polymer ?
#
loop_
_entity_poly.entity_id
_entity_poly.type
_entity_poly.pdbx_seq_one_letter_code
_entity_poly.pdbx_strand_id
1 'polypeptide(L)'
;MYFQELKNLKIYLSELQTLKEYQLKTMNSAVDSLDFWLISRSLHARNRLNPLQFASDTGLSWDISTELFELLEEKKVFIRFYELWSEDGMECLIRTDNVENITSKETFYNSMTDEYEVVNSEFIDIWYKLLVNPQESLKSREMQEKKVNAPTFSPSNTIENPEVSEMLNKIITRKGRSK
;
A
#
# COMPACT_ATOMS: atom_id res chain seq x y z
N MET A 1 6.27 0.65 1.76
CA MET A 1 5.64 1.72 0.96
C MET A 1 4.32 2.07 1.61
N TYR A 2 3.92 3.33 1.59
CA TYR A 2 2.60 3.80 2.04
C TYR A 2 2.23 5.04 1.24
N PHE A 3 0.94 5.36 1.17
CA PHE A 3 0.47 6.62 0.57
C PHE A 3 0.47 7.72 1.64
N GLN A 4 1.25 8.79 1.44
CA GLN A 4 1.37 9.88 2.42
C GLN A 4 0.04 10.61 2.58
N GLU A 5 -0.74 10.70 1.52
CA GLU A 5 -2.06 11.32 1.48
C GLU A 5 -3.07 10.58 2.36
N LEU A 6 -2.97 9.25 2.46
CA LEU A 6 -3.79 8.47 3.39
C LEU A 6 -3.42 8.75 4.86
N LYS A 7 -2.14 8.99 5.15
CA LYS A 7 -1.73 9.44 6.50
C LYS A 7 -2.27 10.84 6.81
N ASN A 8 -2.22 11.74 5.84
CA ASN A 8 -2.79 13.08 5.99
C ASN A 8 -4.31 13.01 6.21
N LEU A 9 -5.00 12.06 5.56
CA LEU A 9 -6.43 11.83 5.79
C LEU A 9 -6.71 11.39 7.24
N LYS A 10 -5.89 10.50 7.82
CA LYS A 10 -6.05 10.12 9.24
C LYS A 10 -5.90 11.29 10.21
N ILE A 11 -4.95 12.19 9.93
CA ILE A 11 -4.76 13.41 10.72
C ILE A 11 -6.02 14.28 10.62
N TYR A 12 -6.48 14.53 9.39
CA TYR A 12 -7.71 15.29 9.14
C TYR A 12 -8.94 14.69 9.84
N LEU A 13 -9.13 13.37 9.76
CA LEU A 13 -10.23 12.67 10.44
C LEU A 13 -10.16 12.82 11.96
N SER A 14 -8.95 12.84 12.53
CA SER A 14 -8.74 13.01 13.97
C SER A 14 -9.02 14.44 14.45
N GLU A 15 -8.98 15.42 13.54
CA GLU A 15 -9.29 16.83 13.82
C GLU A 15 -10.79 17.14 13.68
N LEU A 16 -11.57 16.26 13.05
CA LEU A 16 -13.03 16.40 12.93
C LEU A 16 -13.72 16.17 14.28
N GLN A 17 -14.07 17.27 14.96
CA GLN A 17 -14.78 17.25 16.26
C GLN A 17 -16.17 16.60 16.21
N THR A 18 -16.70 16.33 15.02
CA THR A 18 -18.03 15.76 14.80
C THR A 18 -18.06 14.22 14.88
N LEU A 19 -16.92 13.56 14.73
CA LEU A 19 -16.86 12.09 14.76
C LEU A 19 -16.80 11.58 16.19
N LYS A 20 -17.70 10.65 16.53
CA LYS A 20 -17.59 9.90 17.78
C LYS A 20 -16.33 9.02 17.73
N GLU A 21 -15.73 8.77 18.89
CA GLU A 21 -14.48 7.98 19.00
C GLU A 21 -14.55 6.63 18.27
N TYR A 22 -15.68 5.93 18.36
CA TYR A 22 -15.90 4.67 17.64
C TYR A 22 -15.86 4.85 16.12
N GLN A 23 -16.51 5.89 15.59
CA GLN A 23 -16.55 6.16 14.14
C GLN A 23 -15.16 6.54 13.63
N LEU A 24 -14.43 7.36 14.38
CA LEU A 24 -13.05 7.71 14.06
C LEU A 24 -12.15 6.47 14.01
N LYS A 25 -12.29 5.55 14.98
CA LYS A 25 -11.53 4.29 14.99
C LYS A 25 -11.85 3.44 13.77
N THR A 26 -13.13 3.29 13.43
CA THR A 26 -13.55 2.51 12.26
C THR A 26 -13.02 3.12 10.96
N MET A 27 -13.12 4.44 10.80
CA MET A 27 -12.63 5.12 9.59
C MET A 27 -11.09 5.05 9.49
N ASN A 28 -10.37 5.21 10.60
CA ASN A 28 -8.92 5.03 10.62
C ASN A 28 -8.50 3.59 10.24
N SER A 29 -9.25 2.58 10.67
CA SER A 29 -9.03 1.20 10.25
C SER A 29 -9.33 1.00 8.77
N ALA A 30 -10.39 1.63 8.25
CA ALA A 30 -10.71 1.58 6.82
C ALA A 30 -9.60 2.20 5.96
N VAL A 31 -9.01 3.31 6.41
CA VAL A 31 -7.86 3.94 5.75
C VAL A 31 -6.63 3.02 5.75
N ASP A 32 -6.35 2.29 6.84
CA ASP A 32 -5.27 1.30 6.85
C ASP A 32 -5.54 0.18 5.83
N SER A 33 -6.75 -0.38 5.85
CA SER A 33 -7.16 -1.40 4.88
C SER A 33 -7.02 -0.92 3.44
N LEU A 34 -7.34 0.35 3.18
CA LEU A 34 -7.17 0.97 1.87
C LEU A 34 -5.69 1.09 1.46
N ASP A 35 -4.81 1.51 2.36
CA ASP A 35 -3.36 1.60 2.08
C ASP A 35 -2.81 0.22 1.67
N PHE A 36 -3.13 -0.83 2.44
CA PHE A 36 -2.73 -2.20 2.11
C PHE A 36 -3.33 -2.69 0.78
N TRP A 37 -4.62 -2.44 0.55
CA TRP A 37 -5.32 -2.86 -0.65
C TRP A 37 -4.78 -2.17 -1.91
N LEU A 38 -4.47 -0.87 -1.84
CA LEU A 38 -3.86 -0.14 -2.96
C LEU A 38 -2.43 -0.62 -3.25
N ILE A 39 -1.65 -0.92 -2.22
CA ILE A 39 -0.28 -1.44 -2.37
C ILE A 39 -0.28 -2.80 -3.08
N SER A 40 -1.22 -3.68 -2.77
CA SER A 40 -1.31 -5.01 -3.38
C SER A 40 -1.78 -4.99 -4.84
N ARG A 41 -2.38 -3.89 -5.30
CA ARG A 41 -2.88 -3.72 -6.67
C ARG A 41 -1.77 -3.36 -7.64
N SER A 42 -1.87 -3.87 -8.87
CA SER A 42 -1.02 -3.47 -9.99
C SER A 42 -1.26 -2.03 -10.40
N LEU A 43 -0.32 -1.41 -11.11
CA LEU A 43 -0.47 -0.03 -11.61
C LEU A 43 -1.72 0.12 -12.50
N HIS A 44 -2.01 -0.89 -13.32
CA HIS A 44 -3.20 -0.87 -14.17
C HIS A 44 -4.48 -0.90 -13.33
N ALA A 45 -4.55 -1.78 -12.32
CA ALA A 45 -5.71 -1.88 -11.43
C ALA A 45 -5.94 -0.60 -10.61
N ARG A 46 -4.90 0.17 -10.28
CA ARG A 46 -5.04 1.47 -9.59
C ARG A 46 -5.71 2.56 -10.43
N ASN A 47 -5.86 2.37 -11.74
CA ASN A 47 -6.61 3.29 -12.61
C ASN A 47 -8.11 2.97 -12.69
N ARG A 48 -8.55 1.86 -12.08
CA ARG A 48 -9.94 1.41 -12.12
C ARG A 48 -10.29 0.73 -10.80
N LEU A 49 -10.61 1.57 -9.83
CA LEU A 49 -10.94 1.19 -8.46
C LEU A 49 -12.45 1.37 -8.24
N ASN A 50 -13.05 0.45 -7.49
CA ASN A 50 -14.47 0.51 -7.16
C ASN A 50 -14.67 0.34 -5.64
N PRO A 51 -15.46 1.20 -4.98
CA PRO A 51 -15.71 1.12 -3.54
C PRO A 51 -16.34 -0.22 -3.11
N LEU A 52 -17.24 -0.78 -3.91
CA LEU A 52 -17.87 -2.08 -3.65
C LEU A 52 -16.85 -3.22 -3.69
N GLN A 53 -15.92 -3.17 -4.66
CA GLN A 53 -14.83 -4.15 -4.71
C GLN A 53 -13.92 -4.04 -3.49
N PHE A 54 -13.56 -2.81 -3.10
CA PHE A 54 -12.77 -2.59 -1.89
C PHE A 54 -13.49 -3.08 -0.63
N ALA A 55 -14.79 -2.80 -0.50
CA ALA A 55 -15.62 -3.27 0.61
C ALA A 55 -15.63 -4.79 0.72
N SER A 56 -15.87 -5.47 -0.41
CA SER A 56 -15.87 -6.93 -0.50
C SER A 56 -14.52 -7.54 -0.14
N ASP A 57 -13.43 -7.01 -0.69
CA ASP A 57 -12.08 -7.54 -0.48
C ASP A 57 -11.58 -7.34 0.96
N THR A 58 -12.06 -6.30 1.65
CA THR A 58 -11.60 -5.95 3.00
C THR A 58 -12.58 -6.29 4.11
N GLY A 59 -13.78 -6.76 3.77
CA GLY A 59 -14.86 -7.06 4.72
C GLY A 59 -15.44 -5.81 5.39
N LEU A 60 -15.24 -4.62 4.80
CA LEU A 60 -15.83 -3.37 5.27
C LEU A 60 -17.25 -3.21 4.72
N SER A 61 -18.09 -2.47 5.45
CA SER A 61 -19.42 -2.11 4.94
C SER A 61 -19.29 -1.21 3.70
N TRP A 62 -20.21 -1.38 2.75
CA TRP A 62 -20.26 -0.56 1.55
C TRP A 62 -20.35 0.94 1.86
N ASP A 63 -21.16 1.36 2.85
CA ASP A 63 -21.32 2.78 3.22
C ASP A 63 -19.98 3.44 3.58
N ILE A 64 -19.19 2.79 4.45
CA ILE A 64 -17.87 3.29 4.88
C ILE A 64 -16.90 3.36 3.70
N SER A 65 -16.92 2.35 2.82
CA SER A 65 -16.06 2.34 1.64
C SER A 65 -16.41 3.46 0.68
N THR A 66 -17.69 3.72 0.43
CA THR A 66 -18.16 4.82 -0.41
C THR A 66 -17.76 6.16 0.17
N GLU A 67 -18.06 6.40 1.46
CA GLU A 67 -17.68 7.63 2.18
C GLU A 67 -16.17 7.88 2.11
N LEU A 68 -15.36 6.84 2.31
CA LEU A 68 -13.90 6.94 2.23
C LEU A 68 -13.42 7.34 0.83
N PHE A 69 -14.02 6.79 -0.22
CA PHE A 69 -13.66 7.12 -1.60
C PHE A 69 -14.07 8.55 -1.96
N GLU A 70 -15.25 9.00 -1.54
CA GLU A 70 -15.72 10.39 -1.73
C GLU A 70 -14.80 11.39 -1.02
N LEU A 71 -14.42 11.12 0.24
CA LEU A 71 -13.44 11.94 0.96
C LEU A 71 -12.10 12.03 0.23
N LEU A 72 -11.66 10.93 -0.40
CA LEU A 72 -10.41 10.90 -1.14
C LEU A 72 -10.51 11.56 -2.52
N GLU A 73 -11.69 11.59 -3.14
CA GLU A 73 -11.98 12.42 -4.31
C GLU A 73 -11.87 13.91 -3.95
N GLU A 74 -12.49 14.34 -2.84
CA GLU A 74 -12.40 15.74 -2.36
C GLU A 74 -10.96 16.17 -2.09
N LYS A 75 -10.14 15.25 -1.54
CA LYS A 75 -8.71 15.48 -1.29
C LYS A 75 -7.84 15.31 -2.54
N LYS A 76 -8.43 15.07 -3.72
CA LYS A 76 -7.74 14.88 -5.01
C LYS A 76 -6.75 13.71 -5.02
N VAL A 77 -6.99 12.72 -4.16
CA VAL A 77 -6.26 11.44 -4.16
C VAL A 77 -6.83 10.54 -5.26
N PHE A 78 -8.15 10.58 -5.42
CA PHE A 78 -8.86 9.94 -6.52
C PHE A 78 -9.44 10.97 -7.48
N ILE A 79 -9.67 10.53 -8.71
CA ILE A 79 -10.61 11.14 -9.64
C ILE A 79 -11.68 10.12 -10.01
N ARG A 80 -12.93 10.53 -9.93
CA ARG A 80 -14.08 9.72 -10.32
C ARG A 80 -14.29 9.76 -11.83
N PHE A 81 -14.76 8.66 -12.38
CA PHE A 81 -15.26 8.56 -13.74
C PHE A 81 -16.39 7.53 -13.79
N TYR A 82 -17.13 7.55 -14.90
CA TYR A 82 -18.32 6.76 -15.14
C TYR A 82 -18.11 5.88 -16.35
N GLU A 83 -18.64 4.67 -16.28
CA GLU A 83 -18.71 3.74 -17.40
C GLU A 83 -20.15 3.28 -17.58
N LEU A 84 -20.69 3.44 -18.79
CA LEU A 84 -21.91 2.74 -19.18
C LEU A 84 -21.52 1.40 -19.80
N TRP A 85 -22.08 0.34 -19.27
CA TRP A 85 -21.92 -1.02 -19.80
C TRP A 85 -23.15 -1.42 -20.61
N SER A 86 -22.94 -2.29 -21.60
CA SER A 86 -24.02 -2.94 -22.32
C SER A 86 -24.88 -3.78 -21.38
N GLU A 87 -26.12 -4.08 -21.77
CA GLU A 87 -27.05 -4.86 -20.94
C GLU A 87 -26.50 -6.24 -20.55
N ASP A 88 -25.73 -6.87 -21.43
CA ASP A 88 -25.06 -8.16 -21.17
C ASP A 88 -23.75 -8.03 -20.37
N GLY A 89 -23.31 -6.80 -20.08
CA GLY A 89 -22.08 -6.47 -19.35
C GLY A 89 -20.79 -6.75 -20.13
N MET A 90 -20.87 -7.03 -21.43
CA MET A 90 -19.72 -7.46 -22.24
C MET A 90 -18.92 -6.31 -22.83
N GLU A 91 -19.55 -5.16 -23.08
CA GLU A 91 -18.91 -3.99 -23.68
C GLU A 91 -19.12 -2.73 -22.82
N CYS A 92 -18.06 -1.94 -22.68
CA CYS A 92 -18.18 -0.57 -22.15
C CYS A 92 -18.51 0.37 -23.30
N LEU A 93 -19.76 0.82 -23.36
CA LEU A 93 -20.29 1.66 -24.43
C LEU A 93 -19.71 3.08 -24.41
N ILE A 94 -19.49 3.62 -23.21
CA ILE A 94 -18.84 4.93 -23.03
C ILE A 94 -18.14 4.99 -21.67
N ARG A 95 -16.96 5.63 -21.64
CA ARG A 95 -16.26 6.07 -20.43
C ARG A 95 -16.15 7.59 -20.43
N THR A 96 -16.52 8.24 -19.33
CA THR A 96 -16.47 9.71 -19.20
C THR A 96 -16.26 10.15 -17.76
N ASP A 97 -15.73 11.34 -17.56
CA ASP A 97 -15.62 12.02 -16.26
C ASP A 97 -16.88 12.83 -15.88
N ASN A 98 -17.79 13.07 -16.83
CA ASN A 98 -19.07 13.74 -16.60
C ASN A 98 -20.25 12.82 -16.92
N VAL A 99 -21.03 12.46 -15.89
CA VAL A 99 -22.22 11.61 -16.02
C VAL A 99 -23.26 12.18 -16.98
N GLU A 100 -23.32 13.51 -17.15
CA GLU A 100 -24.24 14.16 -18.09
C GLU A 100 -23.99 13.72 -19.55
N ASN A 101 -22.75 13.38 -19.91
CA ASN A 101 -22.44 12.88 -21.25
C ASN A 101 -23.09 11.51 -21.54
N ILE A 102 -23.48 10.78 -20.49
CA ILE A 102 -24.24 9.54 -20.57
C ILE A 102 -25.74 9.87 -20.55
N THR A 103 -26.20 10.61 -19.55
CA THR A 103 -27.64 10.83 -19.29
C THR A 103 -28.29 11.81 -20.26
N SER A 104 -27.53 12.64 -20.98
CA SER A 104 -28.07 13.54 -22.01
C SER A 104 -28.39 12.83 -23.33
N LYS A 105 -28.04 11.56 -23.48
CA LYS A 105 -28.29 10.75 -24.68
C LYS A 105 -29.33 9.69 -24.37
N GLU A 106 -30.20 9.40 -25.34
CA GLU A 106 -31.19 8.33 -25.21
C GLU A 106 -30.59 6.96 -25.49
N THR A 107 -29.62 6.88 -26.40
CA THR A 107 -29.03 5.61 -26.85
C THR A 107 -27.52 5.69 -27.10
N PHE A 108 -26.85 4.57 -26.96
CA PHE A 108 -25.45 4.37 -27.39
C PHE A 108 -25.35 3.20 -28.35
N TYR A 109 -24.45 3.31 -29.33
CA TYR A 109 -24.18 2.23 -30.27
C TYR A 109 -23.25 1.20 -29.62
N ASN A 110 -23.66 -0.07 -29.63
CA ASN A 110 -22.89 -1.23 -29.22
C ASN A 110 -22.21 -1.84 -30.45
N SER A 111 -20.88 -1.96 -30.41
CA SER A 111 -20.11 -2.42 -31.56
C SER A 111 -20.05 -3.94 -31.68
N MET A 112 -20.29 -4.66 -30.58
CA MET A 112 -20.37 -6.12 -30.54
C MET A 112 -21.67 -6.66 -31.12
N THR A 113 -22.80 -5.97 -30.89
CA THR A 113 -24.13 -6.39 -31.37
C THR A 113 -24.55 -5.69 -32.65
N ASP A 114 -23.88 -4.60 -33.06
CA ASP A 114 -24.26 -3.75 -34.20
C ASP A 114 -25.64 -3.07 -34.02
N GLU A 115 -26.00 -2.76 -32.77
CA GLU A 115 -27.29 -2.19 -32.39
C GLU A 115 -27.15 -0.94 -31.49
N TYR A 116 -28.22 -0.14 -31.43
CA TYR A 116 -28.31 0.98 -30.48
C TYR A 116 -29.04 0.52 -29.22
N GLU A 117 -28.38 0.62 -28.08
CA GLU A 117 -28.95 0.31 -26.78
C GLU A 117 -29.49 1.57 -26.10
N VAL A 118 -30.65 1.44 -25.47
CA VAL A 118 -31.25 2.51 -24.67
C VAL A 118 -30.47 2.68 -23.37
N VAL A 119 -30.19 3.92 -23.00
CA VAL A 119 -29.49 4.21 -21.75
C VAL A 119 -30.34 3.77 -20.56
N ASN A 120 -29.79 2.83 -19.79
CA ASN A 120 -30.29 2.47 -18.46
C ASN A 120 -29.28 2.92 -17.41
N SER A 121 -29.73 3.74 -16.45
CA SER A 121 -28.89 4.24 -15.36
C SER A 121 -28.37 3.14 -14.44
N GLU A 122 -29.03 1.98 -14.38
CA GLU A 122 -28.59 0.83 -13.60
C GLU A 122 -27.30 0.19 -14.13
N PHE A 123 -26.97 0.44 -15.41
CA PHE A 123 -25.73 -0.04 -16.04
C PHE A 123 -24.61 1.01 -16.02
N ILE A 124 -24.80 2.11 -15.30
CA ILE A 124 -23.78 3.13 -15.09
C ILE A 124 -23.00 2.78 -13.82
N ASP A 125 -21.75 2.36 -14.00
CA ASP A 125 -20.83 2.12 -12.91
C ASP A 125 -20.01 3.36 -12.58
N ILE A 126 -19.78 3.57 -11.28
CA ILE A 126 -18.87 4.60 -10.76
C ILE A 126 -17.52 3.96 -10.47
N TRP A 127 -16.48 4.52 -11.06
CA TRP A 127 -15.10 4.10 -10.90
C TRP A 127 -14.21 5.25 -10.45
N TYR A 128 -13.08 4.90 -9.86
CA TYR A 128 -12.08 5.85 -9.38
C TYR A 128 -10.70 5.50 -9.92
N LYS A 129 -9.92 6.52 -10.24
CA LYS A 129 -8.52 6.42 -10.61
C LYS A 129 -7.67 7.07 -9.53
N LEU A 130 -6.65 6.36 -9.07
CA LEU A 130 -5.63 6.87 -8.16
C LEU A 130 -4.72 7.88 -8.89
N LEU A 131 -4.62 9.08 -8.35
CA LEU A 131 -3.78 10.16 -8.90
C LEU A 131 -2.41 10.27 -8.23
N VAL A 132 -2.25 9.66 -7.06
CA VAL A 132 -1.03 9.76 -6.25
C VAL A 132 -0.21 8.48 -6.33
N ASN A 133 1.11 8.63 -6.22
CA ASN A 133 2.04 7.51 -6.18
C ASN A 133 2.39 7.16 -4.74
N PRO A 134 2.61 5.87 -4.42
CA PRO A 134 3.09 5.50 -3.10
C PRO A 134 4.47 6.10 -2.87
N GLN A 135 4.72 6.63 -1.68
CA GLN A 135 6.06 7.08 -1.33
C GLN A 135 6.86 5.90 -0.77
N GLU A 136 8.06 5.72 -1.31
CA GLU A 136 9.08 4.94 -0.63
C GLU A 136 9.47 5.70 0.63
N SER A 137 9.33 5.04 1.77
CA SER A 137 9.89 5.58 2.99
C SER A 137 11.41 5.49 2.92
N LEU A 138 12.07 6.49 2.35
CA LEU A 138 13.46 6.79 2.69
C LEU A 138 13.45 7.41 4.09
N LYS A 139 13.04 6.62 5.09
CA LYS A 139 13.66 6.68 6.40
C LYS A 139 14.82 5.69 6.36
N SER A 140 15.83 5.97 5.53
CA SER A 140 17.17 5.92 6.08
C SER A 140 17.13 6.89 7.25
N ARG A 141 16.69 6.39 8.41
CA ARG A 141 17.24 6.85 9.68
C ARG A 141 18.71 6.92 9.33
N GLU A 142 19.29 8.11 9.31
CA GLU A 142 20.72 8.22 9.46
C GLU A 142 20.97 7.33 10.66
N MET A 143 21.44 6.12 10.40
CA MET A 143 22.18 5.37 11.36
C MET A 143 23.32 6.33 11.54
N GLN A 144 23.19 7.23 12.52
CA GLN A 144 24.34 7.70 13.23
C GLN A 144 25.02 6.39 13.55
N GLU A 145 26.02 6.05 12.75
CA GLU A 145 26.99 5.06 13.12
C GLU A 145 27.42 5.57 14.49
N LYS A 146 26.84 5.00 15.54
CA LYS A 146 27.59 4.86 16.76
C LYS A 146 28.79 4.11 16.25
N LYS A 147 29.89 4.85 16.02
CA LYS A 147 31.23 4.33 16.07
C LYS A 147 31.31 3.67 17.44
N VAL A 148 30.84 2.42 17.49
CA VAL A 148 31.32 1.49 18.47
C VAL A 148 32.77 1.37 18.04
N ASN A 149 33.63 2.14 18.69
CA ASN A 149 35.04 1.85 18.67
C ASN A 149 35.13 0.40 19.14
N ALA A 150 35.35 -0.51 18.20
CA ALA A 150 35.77 -1.85 18.55
C ALA A 150 36.99 -1.67 19.48
N PRO A 151 37.06 -2.34 20.64
CA PRO A 151 38.26 -2.29 21.44
C PRO A 151 39.39 -2.79 20.56
N THR A 152 40.32 -1.89 20.22
CA THR A 152 41.54 -2.24 19.51
C THR A 152 42.31 -3.16 20.44
N PHE A 153 42.30 -4.47 20.18
CA PHE A 153 43.30 -5.36 20.73
C PHE A 153 44.61 -5.03 20.02
N SER A 154 45.37 -4.10 20.60
CA SER A 154 46.80 -4.00 20.33
C SER A 154 47.49 -5.20 20.99
N PRO A 155 48.18 -6.07 20.25
CA PRO A 155 49.02 -7.07 20.86
C PRO A 155 50.32 -6.37 21.30
N SER A 156 50.30 -5.80 22.50
CA SER A 156 51.50 -5.23 23.12
C SER A 156 51.47 -5.48 24.61
N ASN A 157 51.86 -6.71 24.97
CA ASN A 157 52.73 -7.10 26.08
C ASN A 157 52.47 -8.56 26.44
N THR A 158 52.89 -9.47 25.56
CA THR A 158 53.22 -10.82 26.00
C THR A 158 54.50 -10.71 26.80
N ILE A 159 54.38 -10.68 28.13
CA ILE A 159 55.51 -11.05 28.98
C ILE A 159 55.67 -12.55 28.74
N GLU A 160 56.65 -12.92 27.91
CA GLU A 160 57.09 -14.31 27.79
C GLU A 160 57.52 -14.76 29.19
N ASN A 161 56.73 -15.61 29.81
CA ASN A 161 57.09 -16.24 31.07
C ASN A 161 57.87 -17.53 30.71
N PRO A 162 59.20 -17.59 30.94
CA PRO A 162 60.05 -18.68 30.44
C PRO A 162 59.70 -20.06 31.04
N GLU A 163 58.89 -20.14 32.10
CA GLU A 163 58.47 -21.40 32.71
C GLU A 163 57.40 -22.17 31.90
N VAL A 164 56.58 -21.48 31.09
CA VAL A 164 55.51 -22.15 30.31
C VAL A 164 56.06 -22.81 29.04
N SER A 165 57.12 -22.25 28.46
CA SER A 165 57.77 -22.77 27.26
C SER A 165 58.54 -24.08 27.51
N GLU A 166 59.10 -24.30 28.71
CA GLU A 166 59.75 -25.57 29.06
C GLU A 166 58.75 -26.71 29.31
N MET A 167 57.54 -26.41 29.82
CA MET A 167 56.52 -27.44 30.05
C MET A 167 55.92 -27.98 28.74
N LEU A 168 55.76 -27.14 27.72
CA LEU A 168 55.20 -27.55 26.43
C LEU A 168 56.17 -28.41 25.60
N ASN A 169 57.49 -28.19 25.71
CA ASN A 169 58.50 -29.01 25.02
C ASN A 169 58.69 -30.41 25.63
N LYS A 170 58.36 -30.60 26.92
CA LYS A 170 58.33 -31.94 27.56
C LYS A 170 57.11 -32.78 27.19
N ILE A 171 56.01 -32.16 26.75
CA ILE A 171 54.76 -32.86 26.40
C ILE A 171 54.80 -33.34 24.94
N ILE A 172 55.42 -32.58 24.03
CA ILE A 172 55.47 -32.91 22.60
C ILE A 172 56.48 -34.04 22.29
N THR A 173 57.50 -34.24 23.12
CA THR A 173 58.51 -35.31 22.94
C THR A 173 58.10 -36.68 23.49
N ARG A 174 56.94 -36.82 24.14
CA ARG A 174 56.44 -38.11 24.66
C ARG A 174 55.35 -38.78 23.84
N LYS A 175 54.90 -38.18 22.73
CA LYS A 175 53.84 -38.74 21.87
C LYS A 175 54.33 -39.18 20.49
N GLY A 176 55.51 -39.81 20.47
CA GLY A 176 56.14 -40.35 19.26
C GLY A 176 57.05 -41.54 19.56
N ARG A 177 56.55 -42.57 20.27
CA ARG A 177 57.14 -43.92 20.26
C ARG A 177 56.22 -44.94 20.93
N SER A 178 55.55 -45.74 20.09
CA SER A 178 55.00 -47.09 20.33
C SER A 178 53.90 -47.25 19.27
N LYS A 179 53.91 -48.19 18.35
CA LYS A 179 54.80 -49.30 18.00
C LYS A 179 54.41 -49.71 16.59
#